data_AF-A0A7V5CC57-F1
#
_entry.id   AF-A0A7V5CC57-F1
#
_cell.length_a   1.000
_cell.length_b   1.000
_cell.length_c   1.000
_cell.angle_alpha   90.00
_cell.angle_beta   90.00
_cell.angle_gamma   90.00
#
_symmetry.space_group_name_H-M   'P 1'
#
loop_
_entity.id
_entity.type
_entity.pdbx_description
1 polymer ?
#
loop_
_entity_poly.entity_id
_entity_poly.type
_entity_poly.pdbx_seq_one_letter_code
_entity_poly.pdbx_strand_id
1 'polypeptide(L)' 'IVVKDPVQHQGIGTRLMKALFGAARDHGLTVMEGTVLKKNAPMLNLMGELGFTRRNDPDDPELVLVERFL' A
#
# COMPACT_ATOMS: atom_id res chain seq x y z
N ILE A 1 -6.61 -2.66 -1.17
CA ILE A 1 -7.38 -1.80 -2.11
C ILE A 1 -7.44 -2.46 -3.47
N VAL A 2 -8.60 -2.46 -4.13
CA VAL A 2 -8.77 -2.99 -5.49
C VAL A 2 -9.36 -1.88 -6.36
N VAL A 3 -8.71 -1.59 -7.49
CA VAL A 3 -9.17 -0.65 -8.51
C VAL A 3 -9.34 -1.44 -9.80
N LYS A 4 -10.52 -1.35 -10.43
CA LYS A 4 -10.79 -2.06 -11.69
C LYS A 4 -9.81 -1.63 -12.78
N ASP A 5 -9.31 -2.59 -13.54
CA ASP A 5 -8.27 -2.40 -14.57
C ASP A 5 -8.50 -1.22 -15.54
N PRO A 6 -9.72 -0.96 -16.05
CA PRO A 6 -9.96 0.12 -17.01
C PRO A 6 -9.67 1.53 -16.48
N VAL A 7 -9.61 1.71 -15.15
CA VAL A 7 -9.39 3.01 -14.50
C VAL A 7 -8.09 3.06 -13.70
N GLN A 8 -7.20 2.08 -13.88
CA GLN A 8 -5.86 2.11 -13.31
C GLN A 8 -5.00 3.23 -13.94
N HIS A 9 -3.91 3.59 -13.27
CA HIS A 9 -2.97 4.65 -13.68
C HIS A 9 -3.53 6.09 -13.73
N GLN A 10 -4.76 6.30 -13.22
CA GLN A 10 -5.38 7.64 -13.10
C GLN A 10 -5.22 8.23 -11.68
N GLY A 11 -4.33 7.68 -10.85
CA GLY A 11 -4.09 8.15 -9.49
C GLY A 11 -5.18 7.81 -8.46
N ILE A 12 -6.18 7.00 -8.83
CA ILE A 12 -7.30 6.61 -7.94
C ILE A 12 -6.78 5.91 -6.69
N GLY A 13 -5.88 4.92 -6.84
CA GLY A 13 -5.29 4.19 -5.73
C GLY A 13 -4.56 5.12 -4.75
N THR A 14 -3.78 6.06 -5.28
CA THR A 14 -3.07 7.09 -4.49
C THR A 14 -4.03 7.95 -3.69
N ARG A 15 -5.13 8.41 -4.31
CA ARG A 15 -6.13 9.24 -3.64
C ARG A 15 -6.86 8.49 -2.53
N LEU A 16 -7.23 7.23 -2.78
CA LEU A 16 -7.87 6.38 -1.78
C LEU A 16 -6.94 6.11 -0.59
N MET A 17 -5.67 5.78 -0.84
CA MET A 17 -4.69 5.57 0.24
C MET A 17 -4.47 6.83 1.08
N LYS A 18 -4.36 8.01 0.45
CA LYS A 18 -4.22 9.28 1.18
C LYS A 18 -5.43 9.58 2.07
N ALA A 19 -6.64 9.30 1.59
CA ALA A 19 -7.85 9.43 2.40
C ALA A 19 -7.84 8.45 3.57
N LEU A 20 -7.40 7.21 3.35
CA LEU A 20 -7.26 6.20 4.41
C LEU A 20 -6.24 6.62 5.47
N PHE A 21 -5.10 7.23 5.07
CA PHE A 21 -4.14 7.78 6.03
C PHE A 21 -4.75 8.88 6.90
N GLY A 22 -5.54 9.77 6.30
CA GLY A 22 -6.25 10.82 7.05
C GLY A 22 -7.17 10.23 8.10
N ALA A 23 -8.08 9.33 7.68
CA ALA A 23 -9.00 8.65 8.58
C ALA A 23 -8.26 7.85 9.68
N ALA A 24 -7.16 7.18 9.33
CA ALA A 24 -6.37 6.44 10.30
C ALA A 24 -5.76 7.35 11.38
N ARG A 25 -5.22 8.52 11.00
CA ARG A 25 -4.71 9.53 11.96
C ARG A 25 -5.83 10.09 12.84
N ASP A 26 -6.99 10.36 12.27
CA ASP A 26 -8.15 10.86 13.03
C ASP A 26 -8.61 9.86 14.10
N HIS A 27 -8.35 8.58 13.87
CA HIS A 27 -8.62 7.49 14.80
C HIS A 27 -7.43 7.13 15.72
N GLY A 28 -6.34 7.90 15.71
CA GLY A 28 -5.17 7.69 16.56
C GLY A 28 -4.29 6.51 16.14
N LEU A 29 -4.43 6.01 14.91
CA LEU A 29 -3.56 4.97 14.37
C LEU A 29 -2.23 5.60 13.94
N THR A 30 -1.13 4.95 14.32
CA THR A 30 0.23 5.47 14.12
C THR A 30 1.00 4.74 13.03
N VAL A 31 0.56 3.53 12.66
CA VAL A 31 1.22 2.67 11.68
C VAL A 31 0.17 2.06 10.76
N MET A 32 0.48 2.03 9.47
CA MET A 32 -0.25 1.26 8.48
C MET A 32 0.64 0.14 7.96
N GLU A 33 0.12 -1.08 7.99
CA GLU A 33 0.81 -2.29 7.54
C GLU A 33 -0.02 -2.98 6.46
N GLY A 34 0.63 -3.78 5.62
CA GLY A 34 -0.02 -4.57 4.61
C GLY A 34 0.90 -5.59 3.96
N THR A 35 0.29 -6.42 3.11
CA THR A 35 1.00 -7.48 2.38
C THR A 35 0.63 -7.40 0.91
N VAL A 36 1.63 -7.46 0.05
CA VAL A 36 1.48 -7.34 -1.40
C VAL A 36 2.15 -8.53 -2.07
N LEU A 37 1.48 -9.13 -3.06
CA LEU A 37 2.10 -10.16 -3.89
C LEU A 37 3.34 -9.58 -4.60
N LYS A 38 4.46 -10.29 -4.55
CA LYS A 38 5.73 -9.92 -5.17
C LYS A 38 5.62 -9.68 -6.68
N LYS A 39 4.70 -10.37 -7.34
CA LYS A 39 4.40 -10.20 -8.77
C LYS A 39 3.52 -8.98 -9.11
N ASN A 40 2.93 -8.32 -8.12
CA ASN A 40 2.07 -7.16 -8.32
C ASN A 40 2.90 -5.86 -8.38
N ALA A 41 3.67 -5.73 -9.46
CA ALA A 41 4.53 -4.56 -9.68
C ALA A 41 3.77 -3.21 -9.59
N PRO A 42 2.54 -3.06 -10.13
CA PRO A 42 1.78 -1.81 -9.97
C PRO A 42 1.52 -1.43 -8.51
N MET A 43 1.09 -2.40 -7.67
CA MET A 43 0.86 -2.14 -6.25
C MET A 43 2.16 -1.86 -5.50
N LEU A 44 3.23 -2.60 -5.79
CA LEU A 44 4.54 -2.35 -5.19
C LEU A 44 5.05 -0.95 -5.53
N ASN A 45 4.92 -0.50 -6.78
CA ASN A 45 5.29 0.86 -7.18
C ASN A 45 4.49 1.91 -6.41
N LEU A 46 3.16 1.74 -6.32
CA LEU A 46 2.30 2.62 -5.53
C LEU A 46 2.74 2.70 -4.07
N MET A 47 3.11 1.57 -3.44
CA MET A 47 3.60 1.56 -2.05
C MET A 47 4.88 2.40 -1.91
N GLY A 48 5.78 2.42 -2.90
CA GLY A 48 6.97 3.29 -2.89
C GLY A 48 6.66 4.75 -3.04
N GLU A 49 5.80 5.10 -3.99
CA GLU A 49 5.36 6.49 -4.19
C GLU A 49 4.67 7.04 -2.95
N LEU A 50 3.95 6.17 -2.23
CA LEU A 50 3.30 6.47 -0.97
C LEU A 50 4.23 6.33 0.24
N GLY A 51 5.54 6.12 0.07
CA GLY A 51 6.54 6.12 1.13
C GLY A 51 6.41 5.00 2.15
N PHE A 52 5.91 3.83 1.77
CA PHE A 52 6.04 2.62 2.58
C PHE A 52 7.46 2.06 2.48
N THR A 53 7.98 1.56 3.60
CA THR A 53 9.12 0.63 3.58
C THR A 53 8.62 -0.75 3.16
N ARG A 54 9.53 -1.58 2.62
CA ARG A 54 9.20 -2.90 2.08
C ARG A 54 10.23 -3.91 2.53
N ARG A 55 9.77 -5.10 2.91
CA ARG A 55 10.63 -6.26 3.16
C ARG A 55 9.97 -7.51 2.62
N ASN A 56 10.76 -8.47 2.16
CA ASN A 56 10.22 -9.78 1.81
C ASN A 56 9.67 -10.45 3.07
N ASP A 57 8.57 -11.17 2.92
CA ASP A 57 8.06 -12.01 3.98
C ASP A 57 9.03 -13.21 4.18
N PRO A 58 9.51 -13.48 5.41
CA PRO A 58 10.42 -14.59 5.66
C PRO A 58 9.73 -15.96 5.55
N ASP A 59 8.40 -16.01 5.72
CA ASP A 59 7.61 -17.23 5.74
C ASP A 59 6.99 -17.51 4.36
N ASP A 60 6.79 -16.48 3.52
CA ASP A 60 6.28 -16.61 2.16
C ASP A 60 7.08 -15.79 1.11
N PRO A 61 7.90 -16.43 0.24
CA PRO A 61 8.70 -15.71 -0.75
C PRO A 61 7.88 -15.03 -1.86
N GLU A 62 6.58 -15.32 -1.97
CA GLU A 62 5.65 -14.65 -2.88
C GLU A 62 5.08 -13.35 -2.31
N LEU A 63 5.33 -13.04 -1.03
CA LEU A 63 4.79 -11.87 -0.35
C LEU A 63 5.86 -10.84 -0.02
N VAL A 64 5.43 -9.58 -0.08
CA VAL A 64 6.18 -8.41 0.36
C VAL A 64 5.36 -7.71 1.41
N LEU A 65 5.95 -7.58 2.60
CA LEU A 65 5.40 -6.83 3.71
C LEU A 65 5.72 -5.35 3.50
N VAL A 66 4.73 -4.51 3.73
CA VAL A 66 4.85 -3.05 3.61
C VAL A 66 4.37 -2.39 4.88
N GLU A 67 5.11 -1.40 5.35
CA GLU A 67 4.77 -0.65 6.55
C GLU A 67 5.03 0.85 6.34
N ARG A 68 4.25 1.70 7.01
CA ARG A 68 4.41 3.15 7.00
C ARG A 68 3.93 3.75 8.30
N PHE A 69 4.72 4.64 8.88
CA PHE A 69 4.26 5.51 9.96
C PHE A 69 3.37 6.62 9.41
N LEU A 70 2.23 6.84 10.08
CA LEU A 70 1.22 7.82 9.71
C LEU A 70 1.53 9.18 10.31
#